data_AF-A0A1F3VGK7-F1
#
_entry.id   AF-A0A1F3VGK7-F1
#
_cell.length_a   1.000
_cell.length_b   1.000
_cell.length_c   1.000
_cell.angle_alpha   90.00
_cell.angle_beta   90.00
_cell.angle_gamma   90.00
#
_symmetry.space_group_name_H-M   'P 1'
#
loop_
_entity.id
_entity.type
_entity.pdbx_description
1 polymer ?
#
loop_
_entity_poly.entity_id
_entity_poly.type
_entity_poly.pdbx_seq_one_letter_code
_entity_poly.pdbx_strand_id
1 'polypeptide(L)'
;MQQLNDFIIITGALTSGKSTLCHDLSGALRKFWNIAGILSFTSKRNFASKEKSLEYSIYSIHNKETLAWAKRNSSNERFVFLEENAQTLSAKILAHHTTSPCDVIILDNLGFHEMKQQGFYKLLTQIDSNKTQMIISVQKDMLKEFLNFFNFSNFVLIDLDEIPRAQALLQIINLLKQRDAHLIGTFASITTIMELGLGTSLNAFRVPLKGIFLAGLQNFMLILFGKKLKGRGLLSIVTITAGLKSFSLAGSKFRPMFYIFFQGLFFTIPIYLLGQNFLSVLLGSIFLCISTFFLGVILNSVIFGMSYVYANINAVNEILNYFHFNSLSIINVVVLILLFKTLIAFVITLTAYYMNFDFLILKLSNQVNTIIPPSHALTYPKSDWKTSFKGSLGDLLNLKFITSLIFFSLIIYFFARLDTNDFILVIIRAIIISWFGFILARKIDFATIVGFLNRRNYLYLAHALEKALSIVHSFKNNKTKIF
;
A
#
# COMPACT_ATOMS: atom_id res chain seq x y z
N MET A 1 21.28 1.61 3.63
CA MET A 1 19.96 1.63 2.98
C MET A 1 20.19 1.27 1.54
N GLN A 2 19.48 0.29 0.96
CA GLN A 2 19.46 0.18 -0.50
C GLN A 2 18.79 1.45 -1.02
N GLN A 3 19.56 2.34 -1.65
CA GLN A 3 18.98 3.38 -2.49
C GLN A 3 18.16 2.64 -3.55
N LEU A 4 16.87 2.98 -3.65
CA LEU A 4 16.05 2.46 -4.73
C LEU A 4 16.67 2.93 -6.03
N ASN A 5 16.96 2.03 -6.96
CA ASN A 5 17.61 2.39 -8.21
C ASN A 5 16.72 3.38 -8.99
N ASP A 6 17.26 4.55 -9.30
CA ASP A 6 16.54 5.62 -9.99
C ASP A 6 16.22 5.25 -11.44
N PHE A 7 17.11 4.47 -12.05
CA PHE A 7 17.04 4.08 -13.45
C PHE A 7 17.15 2.57 -13.63
N ILE A 8 16.36 2.02 -14.55
CA ILE A 8 16.54 0.67 -15.08
C ILE A 8 16.98 0.84 -16.54
N ILE A 9 18.21 0.46 -16.84
CA ILE A 9 18.81 0.62 -18.16
C ILE A 9 18.83 -0.72 -18.86
N ILE A 10 18.19 -0.79 -20.02
CA ILE A 10 18.14 -1.95 -20.89
C ILE A 10 19.19 -1.75 -21.98
N THR A 11 20.11 -2.70 -22.15
CA THR A 11 21.14 -2.65 -23.18
C THR A 11 21.25 -3.96 -23.96
N GLY A 12 22.13 -3.97 -24.96
CA GLY A 12 22.44 -5.13 -25.79
C GLY A 12 22.75 -4.73 -27.23
N ALA A 13 23.20 -5.69 -28.03
CA ALA A 13 23.56 -5.50 -29.42
C ALA A 13 22.40 -5.00 -30.30
N LEU A 14 22.71 -4.54 -31.52
CA LEU A 14 21.70 -4.30 -32.54
C LEU A 14 20.90 -5.60 -32.73
N THR A 15 19.56 -5.50 -32.76
CA THR A 15 18.62 -6.64 -32.86
C THR A 15 18.43 -7.51 -31.61
N SER A 16 19.02 -7.17 -30.44
CA SER A 16 18.81 -7.91 -29.18
C SER A 16 17.37 -7.90 -28.61
N GLY A 17 16.43 -7.24 -29.30
CA GLY A 17 15.01 -7.21 -28.92
C GLY A 17 14.62 -6.16 -27.88
N LYS A 18 15.46 -5.13 -27.65
CA LYS A 18 15.18 -4.01 -26.70
C LYS A 18 13.82 -3.38 -26.90
N SER A 19 13.52 -2.90 -28.11
CA SER A 19 12.23 -2.26 -28.43
C SER A 19 11.05 -3.21 -28.21
N THR A 20 11.22 -4.50 -28.52
CA THR A 20 10.20 -5.52 -28.23
C THR A 20 9.99 -5.69 -26.73
N LEU A 21 11.07 -5.73 -25.94
CA LEU A 21 10.97 -5.77 -24.47
C LEU A 21 10.27 -4.54 -23.90
N CYS A 22 10.61 -3.33 -24.38
CA CYS A 22 9.96 -2.09 -23.98
C CYS A 22 8.45 -2.12 -24.29
N HIS A 23 8.09 -2.65 -25.46
CA HIS A 23 6.69 -2.85 -25.85
C HIS A 23 5.97 -3.85 -24.93
N ASP A 24 6.56 -5.03 -24.70
CA ASP A 24 6.03 -6.07 -23.81
C ASP A 24 5.86 -5.55 -22.38
N LEU A 25 6.84 -4.79 -21.87
CA LEU A 25 6.77 -4.09 -20.59
C LEU A 25 5.60 -3.11 -20.55
N SER A 26 5.43 -2.28 -21.58
CA SER A 26 4.31 -1.33 -21.63
C SER A 26 2.96 -2.05 -21.54
N GLY A 27 2.81 -3.19 -22.21
CA GLY A 27 1.60 -4.02 -22.15
C GLY A 27 1.38 -4.61 -20.76
N ALA A 28 2.41 -5.22 -20.17
CA ALA A 28 2.34 -5.86 -18.87
C ALA A 28 2.07 -4.87 -17.73
N LEU A 29 2.66 -3.67 -17.81
CA LEU A 29 2.58 -2.68 -16.74
C LEU A 29 1.28 -1.86 -16.76
N ARG A 30 0.64 -1.67 -17.93
CA ARG A 30 -0.53 -0.79 -18.08
C ARG A 30 -1.71 -1.16 -17.16
N LYS A 31 -1.84 -2.45 -16.81
CA LYS A 31 -2.93 -2.93 -15.94
C LYS A 31 -2.85 -2.37 -14.52
N PHE A 32 -1.63 -2.18 -14.01
CA PHE A 32 -1.43 -1.84 -12.60
C PHE A 32 -0.70 -0.51 -12.39
N TRP A 33 0.12 -0.04 -13.34
CA TRP A 33 0.92 1.18 -13.23
C TRP A 33 0.45 2.30 -14.15
N ASN A 34 0.61 3.55 -13.70
CA ASN A 34 0.54 4.73 -14.57
C ASN A 34 1.80 4.80 -15.40
N ILE A 35 1.70 4.35 -16.64
CA ILE A 35 2.83 4.34 -17.56
C ILE A 35 2.70 5.45 -18.58
N ALA A 36 3.81 6.11 -18.84
CA ALA A 36 3.98 7.02 -19.97
C ALA A 36 5.34 6.75 -20.62
N GLY A 37 5.69 7.55 -21.62
CA GLY A 37 6.93 7.41 -22.34
C GLY A 37 6.73 7.10 -23.81
N ILE A 38 7.81 6.62 -24.43
CA ILE A 38 7.98 6.58 -25.88
C ILE A 38 8.56 5.24 -26.28
N LEU A 39 7.93 4.62 -27.27
CA LEU A 39 8.41 3.41 -27.92
C LEU A 39 8.86 3.76 -29.34
N SER A 40 9.99 3.21 -29.76
CA SER A 40 10.51 3.37 -31.12
C SER A 40 10.15 2.16 -31.96
N PHE A 41 9.65 2.38 -33.16
CA PHE A 41 9.32 1.31 -34.12
C PHE A 41 9.73 1.71 -35.52
N THR A 42 9.91 0.68 -36.35
CA THR A 42 10.17 0.83 -37.78
C THR A 42 8.89 0.54 -38.52
N SER A 43 8.55 1.39 -39.48
CA SER A 43 7.45 1.10 -40.40
C SER A 43 7.86 -0.08 -41.29
N LYS A 44 7.11 -1.19 -41.21
CA LYS A 44 7.22 -2.41 -42.04
C LYS A 44 8.66 -2.79 -42.41
N ARG A 45 9.43 -3.29 -41.46
CA ARG A 45 10.60 -4.11 -41.80
C ARG A 45 10.06 -5.46 -42.28
N ASN A 46 10.33 -5.85 -43.53
CA ASN A 46 10.16 -7.26 -43.90
C ASN A 46 11.14 -8.03 -43.00
N PHE A 47 10.60 -8.80 -42.06
CA PHE A 47 11.35 -9.66 -41.12
C PHE A 47 12.03 -10.80 -41.90
N ALA A 48 13.01 -10.46 -42.74
CA ALA A 48 13.86 -11.33 -43.56
C ALA A 48 14.71 -10.51 -44.55
N SER A 49 14.29 -9.29 -44.93
CA SER A 49 15.06 -8.48 -45.86
C SER A 49 16.19 -7.76 -45.11
N LYS A 50 17.41 -7.80 -45.68
CA LYS A 50 18.55 -6.97 -45.22
C LYS A 50 18.33 -5.48 -45.48
N GLU A 51 17.13 -5.08 -45.89
CA GLU A 51 16.82 -3.70 -46.25
C GLU A 51 16.85 -2.81 -45.01
N LYS A 52 17.52 -1.67 -45.20
CA LYS A 52 17.60 -0.63 -44.17
C LYS A 52 16.23 0.04 -44.06
N SER A 53 15.77 0.30 -42.85
CA SER A 53 14.51 1.02 -42.64
C SER A 53 14.57 2.41 -43.26
N LEU A 54 13.53 2.78 -44.02
CA LEU A 54 13.40 4.10 -44.64
C LEU A 54 12.99 5.16 -43.61
N GLU A 55 12.21 4.76 -42.62
CA GLU A 55 11.67 5.65 -41.60
C GLU A 55 11.61 4.95 -40.24
N TYR A 56 11.87 5.73 -39.19
CA TYR A 56 11.59 5.39 -37.81
C TYR A 56 10.49 6.30 -37.29
N SER A 57 9.60 5.71 -36.50
CA SER A 57 8.50 6.40 -35.85
C SER A 57 8.58 6.18 -34.34
N ILE A 58 8.01 7.13 -33.61
CA ILE A 58 7.91 7.14 -32.16
C ILE A 58 6.44 7.15 -31.75
N TYR A 59 6.12 6.42 -30.69
CA TYR A 59 4.75 6.19 -30.22
C TYR A 59 4.69 6.58 -28.77
N SER A 60 3.79 7.51 -28.46
CA SER A 60 3.49 7.89 -27.10
C SER A 60 2.61 6.83 -26.44
N ILE A 61 3.13 6.18 -25.40
CA ILE A 61 2.41 5.15 -24.63
C ILE A 61 1.09 5.71 -24.07
N HIS A 62 1.11 6.97 -23.62
CA HIS A 62 -0.04 7.61 -23.02
C HIS A 62 -1.03 8.14 -24.06
N ASN A 63 -0.56 8.96 -25.00
CA ASN A 63 -1.44 9.65 -25.96
C ASN A 63 -1.92 8.74 -27.11
N LYS A 64 -1.32 7.55 -27.25
CA LYS A 64 -1.52 6.64 -28.38
C LYS A 64 -1.27 7.31 -29.75
N GLU A 65 -0.39 8.30 -29.77
CA GLU A 65 -0.04 9.08 -30.96
C GLU A 65 1.28 8.55 -31.53
N THR A 66 1.32 8.39 -32.85
CA THR A 66 2.51 8.00 -33.60
C THR A 66 2.99 9.18 -34.43
N LEU A 67 4.25 9.57 -34.24
CA LEU A 67 4.91 10.60 -35.03
C LEU A 67 6.13 10.04 -35.74
N ALA A 68 6.48 10.65 -36.88
CA ALA A 68 7.74 10.36 -37.54
C ALA A 68 8.91 10.87 -36.69
N TRP A 69 9.94 10.04 -36.49
CA TRP A 69 11.11 10.40 -35.69
C TRP A 69 12.33 10.64 -36.57
N ALA A 70 12.61 9.73 -37.48
CA ALA A 70 13.76 9.85 -38.36
C ALA A 70 13.41 9.35 -39.76
N LYS A 71 13.76 10.14 -40.78
CA LYS A 71 13.57 9.78 -42.19
C LYS A 71 14.93 9.66 -42.85
N ARG A 72 15.13 8.59 -43.61
CA ARG A 72 16.35 8.42 -44.41
C ARG A 72 16.32 9.42 -45.56
N ASN A 73 17.34 10.26 -45.66
CA ASN A 73 17.51 11.15 -46.80
C ASN A 73 17.88 10.32 -48.03
N SER A 74 17.13 10.48 -49.12
CA SER A 74 17.36 9.80 -50.40
C SER A 74 18.75 10.05 -50.97
N SER A 75 19.35 11.21 -50.70
CA SER A 75 20.61 11.61 -51.33
C SER A 75 21.85 11.04 -50.65
N ASN A 76 21.86 10.95 -49.31
CA ASN A 76 23.08 10.63 -48.53
C ASN A 76 22.93 9.39 -47.64
N GLU A 77 21.80 8.68 -47.71
CA GLU A 77 21.47 7.53 -46.85
C GLU A 77 21.49 7.79 -45.32
N ARG A 78 21.75 9.03 -44.89
CA ARG A 78 21.75 9.43 -43.48
C ARG A 78 20.32 9.71 -43.01
N PHE A 79 20.06 9.45 -41.74
CA PHE A 79 18.79 9.81 -41.11
C PHE A 79 18.76 11.31 -40.78
N VAL A 80 17.66 11.96 -41.15
CA VAL A 80 17.28 13.30 -40.71
C VAL A 80 16.26 13.11 -39.59
N PHE A 81 16.60 13.60 -38.40
CA PHE A 81 15.75 13.50 -37.22
C PHE A 81 14.81 14.70 -37.16
N LEU A 82 13.54 14.42 -36.89
CA LEU A 82 12.47 15.41 -36.79
C LEU A 82 12.34 15.86 -35.34
N GLU A 83 13.26 16.73 -34.92
CA GLU A 83 13.42 17.17 -33.54
C GLU A 83 12.14 17.82 -32.95
N GLU A 84 11.39 18.55 -33.77
CA GLU A 84 10.11 19.16 -33.39
C GLU A 84 9.09 18.13 -32.84
N ASN A 85 9.08 16.92 -33.41
CA ASN A 85 8.18 15.86 -32.96
C ASN A 85 8.60 15.30 -31.60
N ALA A 86 9.90 15.15 -31.33
CA ALA A 86 10.39 14.73 -30.02
C ALA A 86 10.13 15.79 -28.95
N GLN A 87 10.31 17.06 -29.27
CA GLN A 87 10.02 18.17 -28.36
C GLN A 87 8.53 18.25 -28.05
N THR A 88 7.67 18.11 -29.05
CA THR A 88 6.21 18.08 -28.91
C THR A 88 5.77 16.92 -28.00
N LEU A 89 6.26 15.70 -28.24
CA LEU A 89 5.92 14.56 -27.39
C LEU A 89 6.47 14.68 -25.97
N SER A 90 7.69 15.19 -25.81
CA SER A 90 8.29 15.46 -24.50
C SER A 90 7.44 16.42 -23.69
N ALA A 91 7.01 17.53 -24.31
CA ALA A 91 6.15 18.51 -23.67
C ALA A 91 4.80 17.90 -23.25
N LYS A 92 4.17 17.10 -24.12
CA LYS A 92 2.92 16.40 -23.78
C LYS A 92 3.10 15.41 -22.62
N ILE A 93 4.19 14.64 -22.59
CA ILE A 93 4.47 13.69 -21.51
C ILE A 93 4.75 14.42 -20.19
N LEU A 94 5.50 15.52 -20.21
CA LEU A 94 5.77 16.33 -19.02
C LEU A 94 4.50 17.00 -18.49
N ALA A 95 3.66 17.55 -19.37
CA ALA A 95 2.36 18.11 -19.00
C ALA A 95 1.45 17.05 -18.37
N HIS A 96 1.41 15.85 -18.95
CA HIS A 96 0.69 14.73 -18.35
C HIS A 96 1.28 14.33 -17.00
N HIS A 97 2.60 14.21 -16.88
CA HIS A 97 3.27 13.84 -15.64
C HIS A 97 3.00 14.85 -14.51
N THR A 98 2.91 16.14 -14.85
CA THR A 98 2.62 17.22 -13.91
C THR A 98 1.18 17.15 -13.40
N THR A 99 0.22 16.79 -14.26
CA THR A 99 -1.20 16.69 -13.91
C THR A 99 -1.56 15.34 -13.26
N SER A 100 -0.92 14.27 -13.71
CA SER A 100 -1.08 12.90 -13.24
C SER A 100 0.29 12.21 -13.17
N PRO A 101 0.92 12.19 -11.98
CA PRO A 101 2.24 11.59 -11.81
C PRO A 101 2.28 10.16 -12.36
N CYS A 102 3.24 9.91 -13.23
CA CYS A 102 3.51 8.60 -13.80
C CYS A 102 4.27 7.76 -12.77
N ASP A 103 3.91 6.48 -12.64
CA ASP A 103 4.68 5.53 -11.83
C ASP A 103 5.96 5.12 -12.56
N VAL A 104 5.84 4.91 -13.87
CA VAL A 104 6.91 4.42 -14.74
C VAL A 104 6.94 5.20 -16.05
N ILE A 105 8.12 5.59 -16.50
CA ILE A 105 8.34 6.19 -17.81
C ILE A 105 9.31 5.32 -18.59
N ILE A 106 8.86 4.83 -19.75
CA ILE A 106 9.66 3.96 -20.64
C ILE A 106 10.19 4.80 -21.80
N LEU A 107 11.50 4.86 -21.98
CA LEU A 107 12.14 5.59 -23.08
C LEU A 107 12.95 4.61 -23.93
N ASP A 108 12.48 4.38 -25.16
CA ASP A 108 13.07 3.41 -26.07
C ASP A 108 14.07 4.05 -27.05
N ASN A 109 15.23 3.40 -27.21
CA ASN A 109 16.29 3.73 -28.15
C ASN A 109 16.92 5.13 -27.94
N LEU A 110 17.32 5.46 -26.72
CA LEU A 110 18.08 6.67 -26.42
C LEU A 110 19.56 6.54 -26.82
N GLY A 111 20.21 7.67 -27.11
CA GLY A 111 21.63 7.68 -27.46
C GLY A 111 22.20 9.07 -27.73
N PHE A 112 22.82 9.22 -28.89
CA PHE A 112 23.64 10.38 -29.24
C PHE A 112 22.88 11.72 -29.27
N HIS A 113 21.60 11.73 -29.63
CA HIS A 113 20.80 12.96 -29.65
C HIS A 113 20.58 13.49 -28.24
N GLU A 114 20.25 12.62 -27.29
CA GLU A 114 20.07 13.01 -25.89
C GLU A 114 21.38 13.54 -25.27
N MET A 115 22.53 12.96 -25.64
CA MET A 115 23.86 13.46 -25.22
C MET A 115 24.22 14.82 -25.83
N LYS A 116 23.55 15.22 -26.92
CA LYS A 116 23.65 16.57 -27.50
C LYS A 116 22.62 17.54 -26.94
N GLN A 117 21.93 17.17 -25.86
CA GLN A 117 20.82 17.93 -25.28
C GLN A 117 19.62 18.11 -26.24
N GLN A 118 19.47 17.18 -27.19
CA GLN A 118 18.36 17.10 -28.16
C GLN A 118 17.46 15.91 -27.84
N GLY A 119 16.46 15.66 -28.69
CA GLY A 119 15.53 14.54 -28.59
C GLY A 119 14.78 14.55 -27.25
N PHE A 120 14.97 13.49 -26.46
CA PHE A 120 14.29 13.29 -25.18
C PHE A 120 15.09 13.77 -23.96
N TYR A 121 16.15 14.56 -24.16
CA TYR A 121 16.98 15.10 -23.07
C TYR A 121 16.17 15.81 -21.96
N LYS A 122 15.15 16.59 -22.34
CA LYS A 122 14.29 17.29 -21.36
C LYS A 122 13.54 16.32 -20.45
N LEU A 123 13.08 15.18 -20.98
CA LEU A 123 12.41 14.17 -20.16
C LEU A 123 13.37 13.59 -19.12
N LEU A 124 14.59 13.22 -19.54
CA LEU A 124 15.60 12.66 -18.64
C LEU A 124 16.01 13.59 -17.51
N THR A 125 16.02 14.90 -17.76
CA THR A 125 16.52 15.90 -16.81
C THR A 125 15.45 16.54 -15.94
N GLN A 126 14.20 16.58 -16.40
CA GLN A 126 13.10 17.24 -15.67
C GLN A 126 12.22 16.29 -14.86
N ILE A 127 12.26 14.98 -15.12
CA ILE A 127 11.50 13.99 -14.36
C ILE A 127 12.23 13.66 -13.06
N ASP A 128 11.53 13.82 -11.93
CA ASP A 128 12.02 13.45 -10.61
C ASP A 128 12.09 11.92 -10.47
N SER A 129 13.29 11.34 -10.57
CA SER A 129 13.53 9.89 -10.48
C SER A 129 13.12 9.31 -9.13
N ASN A 130 13.12 10.12 -8.07
CA ASN A 130 12.67 9.68 -6.74
C ASN A 130 11.17 9.36 -6.74
N LYS A 131 10.40 10.00 -7.62
CA LYS A 131 8.94 9.83 -7.73
C LYS A 131 8.51 8.93 -8.87
N THR A 132 9.36 8.76 -9.88
CA THR A 132 9.04 8.02 -11.11
C THR A 132 10.13 7.04 -11.47
N GLN A 133 9.80 5.79 -11.76
CA GLN A 133 10.80 4.86 -12.25
C GLN A 133 11.06 5.12 -13.74
N MET A 134 12.29 5.43 -14.11
CA MET A 134 12.68 5.51 -15.50
C MET A 134 13.23 4.17 -15.98
N ILE A 135 12.64 3.65 -17.07
CA ILE A 135 13.13 2.48 -17.80
C ILE A 135 13.64 3.00 -19.14
N ILE A 136 14.94 2.94 -19.36
CA ILE A 136 15.59 3.51 -20.53
C ILE A 136 16.23 2.38 -21.30
N SER A 137 16.16 2.39 -22.63
CA SER A 137 17.02 1.52 -23.43
C SER A 137 18.08 2.33 -24.17
N VAL A 138 19.31 1.82 -24.13
CA VAL A 138 20.51 2.43 -24.71
C VAL A 138 21.30 1.37 -25.47
N GLN A 139 21.87 1.75 -26.62
CA GLN A 139 22.75 0.85 -27.36
C GLN A 139 24.05 0.57 -26.58
N LYS A 140 24.55 -0.67 -26.68
CA LYS A 140 25.64 -1.17 -25.83
C LYS A 140 26.96 -0.44 -26.05
N ASP A 141 27.25 -0.08 -27.29
CA ASP A 141 28.41 0.69 -27.71
C ASP A 141 28.42 2.12 -27.12
N MET A 142 27.25 2.74 -26.97
CA MET A 142 27.11 4.09 -26.41
C MET A 142 26.91 4.13 -24.89
N LEU A 143 26.70 2.97 -24.24
CA LEU A 143 26.29 2.91 -22.83
C LEU A 143 27.23 3.69 -21.90
N LYS A 144 28.55 3.50 -22.05
CA LYS A 144 29.53 4.12 -21.15
C LYS A 144 29.52 5.65 -21.26
N GLU A 145 29.49 6.17 -22.48
CA GLU A 145 29.43 7.62 -22.72
C GLU A 145 28.12 8.21 -22.21
N PHE A 146 27.01 7.50 -22.43
CA PHE A 146 25.68 7.90 -21.99
C PHE A 146 25.59 7.99 -20.46
N LEU A 147 26.09 6.97 -19.75
CA LEU A 147 26.13 6.96 -18.28
C LEU A 147 26.96 8.12 -17.71
N ASN A 148 28.12 8.38 -18.32
CA ASN A 148 29.00 9.46 -17.91
C ASN A 148 28.36 10.84 -18.15
N PHE A 149 27.69 11.02 -19.30
CA PHE A 149 27.06 12.29 -19.65
C PHE A 149 25.94 12.67 -18.69
N PHE A 150 25.07 11.72 -18.33
CA PHE A 150 23.96 11.96 -17.40
C PHE A 150 24.33 11.82 -15.92
N ASN A 151 25.57 11.39 -15.62
CA ASN A 151 26.05 11.14 -14.27
C ASN A 151 25.11 10.24 -13.45
N PHE A 152 24.63 9.15 -14.06
CA PHE A 152 23.77 8.20 -13.37
C PHE A 152 24.57 7.41 -12.34
N SER A 153 24.38 7.72 -11.06
CA SER A 153 25.05 7.05 -9.94
C SER A 153 24.33 5.81 -9.44
N ASN A 154 23.03 5.68 -9.74
CA ASN A 154 22.16 4.68 -9.13
C ASN A 154 21.21 4.06 -10.17
N PHE A 155 21.68 3.00 -10.83
CA PHE A 155 20.93 2.31 -11.88
C PHE A 155 21.09 0.79 -11.82
N VAL A 156 20.10 0.07 -12.36
CA VAL A 156 20.23 -1.37 -12.67
C VAL A 156 20.42 -1.54 -14.16
N LEU A 157 21.49 -2.23 -14.54
CA LEU A 157 21.72 -2.62 -15.93
C LEU A 157 21.09 -3.99 -16.22
N ILE A 158 20.32 -4.07 -17.31
CA ILE A 158 19.74 -5.28 -17.85
C ILE A 158 20.28 -5.46 -19.26
N ASP A 159 21.28 -6.34 -19.43
CA ASP A 159 21.88 -6.64 -20.73
C ASP A 159 21.17 -7.83 -21.39
N LEU A 160 20.53 -7.58 -22.54
CA LEU A 160 19.82 -8.60 -23.30
C LEU A 160 20.74 -9.54 -24.10
N ASP A 161 22.04 -9.24 -24.17
CA ASP A 161 23.02 -10.18 -24.70
C ASP A 161 23.38 -11.26 -23.65
N GLU A 162 23.20 -10.96 -22.35
CA GLU A 162 23.50 -11.86 -21.24
C GLU A 162 22.25 -12.57 -20.70
N ILE A 163 21.13 -11.86 -20.66
CA ILE A 163 19.88 -12.32 -20.05
C ILE A 163 18.79 -12.44 -21.11
N PRO A 164 18.13 -13.62 -21.25
CA PRO A 164 17.01 -13.78 -22.15
C PRO A 164 15.89 -12.77 -21.88
N ARG A 165 15.26 -12.27 -22.95
CA ARG A 165 14.17 -11.25 -22.88
C ARG A 165 13.08 -11.57 -21.86
N ALA A 166 12.65 -12.84 -21.77
CA ALA A 166 11.61 -13.27 -20.83
C ALA A 166 12.06 -13.13 -19.36
N GLN A 167 13.32 -13.45 -19.07
CA GLN A 167 13.90 -13.27 -17.73
C GLN A 167 14.09 -11.78 -17.41
N ALA A 168 14.57 -11.00 -18.38
CA ALA A 168 14.68 -9.55 -18.27
C ALA A 168 13.33 -8.88 -17.93
N LEU A 169 12.25 -9.29 -18.61
CA LEU A 169 10.88 -8.81 -18.33
C LEU A 169 10.49 -9.07 -16.86
N LEU A 170 10.69 -10.31 -16.38
CA LEU A 170 10.36 -10.68 -14.99
C LEU A 170 11.23 -9.94 -13.97
N GLN A 171 12.52 -9.77 -14.26
CA GLN A 171 13.46 -9.05 -13.39
C GLN A 171 13.05 -7.58 -13.25
N ILE A 172 12.71 -6.90 -14.35
CA ILE A 172 12.26 -5.50 -14.33
C ILE A 172 10.95 -5.36 -13.54
N ILE A 173 9.99 -6.26 -13.75
CA ILE A 173 8.73 -6.26 -12.97
C ILE A 173 9.01 -6.47 -11.47
N ASN A 174 9.95 -7.35 -11.12
CA ASN A 174 10.32 -7.59 -9.73
C ASN A 174 11.00 -6.36 -9.09
N LEU A 175 11.86 -5.64 -9.83
CA LEU A 175 12.44 -4.37 -9.37
C LEU A 175 11.36 -3.32 -9.08
N LEU A 176 10.36 -3.19 -9.98
CA LEU A 176 9.22 -2.30 -9.77
C LEU A 176 8.40 -2.70 -8.52
N LYS A 177 8.18 -4.01 -8.32
CA LYS A 177 7.52 -4.50 -7.11
C LYS A 177 8.32 -4.21 -5.84
N GLN A 178 9.65 -4.34 -5.87
CA GLN A 178 10.51 -3.99 -4.72
C GLN A 178 10.40 -2.52 -4.35
N ARG A 179 10.34 -1.63 -5.34
CA ARG A 179 10.04 -0.22 -5.13
C ARG A 179 8.66 0.00 -4.48
N ASP A 180 7.62 -0.64 -5.00
CA ASP A 180 6.28 -0.58 -4.40
C ASP A 180 6.29 -1.12 -2.96
N ALA A 181 7.07 -2.16 -2.65
CA ALA A 181 7.20 -2.71 -1.31
C ALA A 181 7.71 -1.67 -0.30
N HIS A 182 8.66 -0.82 -0.70
CA HIS A 182 9.16 0.26 0.15
C HIS A 182 8.06 1.30 0.47
N LEU A 183 7.29 1.72 -0.55
CA LEU A 183 6.16 2.64 -0.36
C LEU A 183 5.10 2.03 0.57
N ILE A 184 4.78 0.75 0.38
CA ILE A 184 3.82 0.01 1.20
C ILE A 184 4.29 -0.10 2.64
N GLY A 185 5.56 -0.41 2.87
CA GLY A 185 6.14 -0.44 4.22
C GLY A 185 6.06 0.93 4.89
N THR A 186 6.32 2.00 4.14
CA THR A 186 6.22 3.38 4.63
C THR A 186 4.77 3.74 4.98
N PHE A 187 3.81 3.43 4.11
CA PHE A 187 2.39 3.67 4.36
C PHE A 187 1.83 2.86 5.53
N ALA A 188 2.19 1.58 5.63
CA ALA A 188 1.82 0.75 6.77
C ALA A 188 2.36 1.30 8.10
N SER A 189 3.58 1.85 8.06
CA SER A 189 4.17 2.51 9.23
C SER A 189 3.44 3.77 9.61
N ILE A 190 3.11 4.63 8.64
CA ILE A 190 2.34 5.85 8.86
C ILE A 190 0.99 5.49 9.50
N THR A 191 0.25 4.54 8.93
CA THR A 191 -1.03 4.11 9.51
C THR A 191 -0.83 3.58 10.91
N THR A 192 0.18 2.74 11.14
CA THR A 192 0.47 2.21 12.48
C THR A 192 0.76 3.34 13.47
N ILE A 193 1.60 4.32 13.12
CA ILE A 193 1.94 5.44 13.99
C ILE A 193 0.72 6.30 14.28
N MET A 194 -0.09 6.62 13.27
CA MET A 194 -1.32 7.41 13.45
C MET A 194 -2.32 6.67 14.32
N GLU A 195 -2.54 5.39 14.06
CA GLU A 195 -3.48 4.52 14.77
C GLU A 195 -3.04 4.27 16.23
N LEU A 196 -1.73 4.27 16.50
CA LEU A 196 -1.19 4.22 17.86
C LEU A 196 -1.28 5.57 18.55
N GLY A 197 -0.82 6.65 17.91
CA GLY A 197 -0.81 7.99 18.46
C GLY A 197 -2.23 8.47 18.77
N LEU A 198 -3.08 8.55 17.75
CA LEU A 198 -4.47 8.99 17.90
C LEU A 198 -5.28 8.03 18.76
N GLY A 199 -5.06 6.72 18.63
CA GLY A 199 -5.72 5.73 19.48
C GLY A 199 -5.42 5.96 20.97
N THR A 200 -4.15 6.24 21.32
CA THR A 200 -3.78 6.57 22.71
C THR A 200 -4.36 7.90 23.17
N SER A 201 -4.32 8.95 22.34
CA SER A 201 -4.86 10.26 22.69
C SER A 201 -6.38 10.23 22.88
N LEU A 202 -7.13 9.59 21.97
CA LEU A 202 -8.59 9.47 22.07
C LEU A 202 -9.01 8.68 23.32
N ASN A 203 -8.21 7.69 23.71
CA ASN A 203 -8.42 6.97 24.96
C ASN A 203 -8.16 7.85 26.19
N ALA A 204 -7.11 8.67 26.16
CA ALA A 204 -6.80 9.60 27.25
C ALA A 204 -7.92 10.64 27.44
N PHE A 205 -8.45 11.18 26.33
CA PHE A 205 -9.53 12.17 26.34
C PHE A 205 -10.94 11.57 26.51
N ARG A 206 -11.08 10.24 26.62
CA ARG A 206 -12.37 9.53 26.74
C ARG A 206 -13.39 9.94 25.67
N VAL A 207 -12.94 10.18 24.44
CA VAL A 207 -13.81 10.67 23.35
C VAL A 207 -14.88 9.62 23.03
N PRO A 208 -16.18 9.97 23.08
CA PRO A 208 -17.25 9.07 22.69
C PRO A 208 -17.14 8.76 21.19
N LEU A 209 -17.63 7.59 20.76
CA LEU A 209 -17.60 7.16 19.35
C LEU A 209 -16.21 7.09 18.70
N LYS A 210 -15.12 7.02 19.49
CA LYS A 210 -13.74 6.88 18.98
C LYS A 210 -13.57 5.77 17.94
N GLY A 211 -14.36 4.69 18.00
CA GLY A 211 -14.33 3.61 17.02
C GLY A 211 -14.79 4.05 15.62
N ILE A 212 -15.78 4.93 15.52
CA ILE A 212 -16.22 5.50 14.24
C ILE A 212 -15.13 6.42 13.69
N PHE A 213 -14.52 7.24 14.55
CA PHE A 213 -13.44 8.14 14.16
C PHE A 213 -12.21 7.37 13.64
N LEU A 214 -11.73 6.35 14.38
CA LEU A 214 -10.57 5.54 13.96
C LEU A 214 -10.86 4.76 12.66
N ALA A 215 -12.06 4.19 12.50
CA ALA A 215 -12.46 3.55 11.26
C ALA A 215 -12.52 4.54 10.09
N GLY A 216 -13.01 5.76 10.33
CA GLY A 216 -13.03 6.84 9.35
C GLY A 216 -11.63 7.28 8.94
N LEU A 217 -10.70 7.38 9.89
CA LEU A 217 -9.30 7.66 9.63
C LEU A 217 -8.63 6.55 8.80
N GLN A 218 -8.85 5.29 9.16
CA GLN A 218 -8.34 4.16 8.40
C GLN A 218 -8.89 4.17 6.96
N ASN A 219 -10.19 4.44 6.79
CA ASN A 219 -10.81 4.58 5.47
C ASN A 219 -10.15 5.70 4.67
N PHE A 220 -10.02 6.90 5.27
CA PHE A 220 -9.35 8.04 4.66
C PHE A 220 -7.94 7.70 4.18
N MET A 221 -7.12 7.08 5.03
CA MET A 221 -5.74 6.70 4.68
C MET A 221 -5.68 5.67 3.55
N LEU A 222 -6.55 4.65 3.57
CA LEU A 222 -6.60 3.64 2.52
C LEU A 222 -7.02 4.22 1.16
N ILE A 223 -7.89 5.23 1.13
CA ILE A 223 -8.24 5.95 -0.10
C ILE A 223 -7.02 6.71 -0.64
N LEU A 224 -6.31 7.43 0.23
CA LEU A 224 -5.11 8.18 -0.15
C LEU A 224 -4.01 7.27 -0.70
N PHE A 225 -3.73 6.17 -0.01
CA PHE A 225 -2.73 5.20 -0.47
C PHE A 225 -3.18 4.46 -1.72
N GLY A 226 -4.48 4.16 -1.83
CA GLY A 226 -5.09 3.52 -2.99
C GLY A 226 -4.94 4.39 -4.23
N LYS A 227 -5.13 5.70 -4.12
CA LYS A 227 -4.84 6.65 -5.20
C LYS A 227 -3.37 6.62 -5.58
N LYS A 228 -2.47 6.69 -4.60
CA LYS A 228 -1.02 6.76 -4.85
C LYS A 228 -0.45 5.48 -5.45
N LEU A 229 -0.99 4.32 -5.08
CA LEU A 229 -0.55 3.01 -5.55
C LEU A 229 -1.47 2.41 -6.62
N LYS A 230 -2.51 3.11 -7.08
CA LYS A 230 -3.56 2.56 -7.94
C LYS A 230 -4.15 1.24 -7.42
N GLY A 231 -4.37 1.15 -6.12
CA GLY A 231 -4.88 -0.04 -5.45
C GLY A 231 -3.85 -1.16 -5.24
N ARG A 232 -2.63 -1.04 -5.80
CA ARG A 232 -1.55 -2.01 -5.61
C ARG A 232 -1.17 -2.10 -4.14
N GLY A 233 -1.05 -3.32 -3.61
CA GLY A 233 -0.50 -3.56 -2.28
C GLY A 233 -1.32 -3.06 -1.08
N LEU A 234 -2.55 -2.57 -1.28
CA LEU A 234 -3.41 -2.12 -0.18
C LEU A 234 -3.65 -3.22 0.87
N LEU A 235 -3.87 -4.47 0.43
CA LEU A 235 -4.03 -5.59 1.34
C LEU A 235 -2.77 -5.85 2.17
N SER A 236 -1.59 -5.66 1.57
CA SER A 236 -0.30 -5.74 2.28
C SER A 236 -0.18 -4.64 3.33
N ILE A 237 -0.54 -3.38 2.99
CA ILE A 237 -0.55 -2.26 3.95
C ILE A 237 -1.40 -2.61 5.17
N VAL A 238 -2.63 -3.09 4.93
CA VAL A 238 -3.58 -3.45 5.98
C VAL A 238 -3.06 -4.60 6.82
N THR A 239 -2.53 -5.65 6.20
CA THR A 239 -2.01 -6.84 6.89
C THR A 239 -0.80 -6.49 7.75
N ILE A 240 0.14 -5.72 7.21
CA ILE A 240 1.30 -5.23 7.96
C ILE A 240 0.86 -4.33 9.10
N THR A 241 -0.06 -3.39 8.87
CA THR A 241 -0.57 -2.48 9.91
C THR A 241 -1.27 -3.23 11.04
N ALA A 242 -2.17 -4.15 10.71
CA ALA A 242 -2.84 -5.01 11.69
C ALA A 242 -1.83 -5.82 12.50
N GLY A 243 -0.87 -6.41 11.78
CA GLY A 243 0.26 -7.11 12.34
C GLY A 243 1.04 -6.24 13.34
N LEU A 244 1.47 -5.05 12.96
CA LEU A 244 2.23 -4.11 13.80
C LEU A 244 1.39 -3.62 15.00
N LYS A 245 0.08 -3.42 14.84
CA LYS A 245 -0.82 -3.05 15.95
C LYS A 245 -0.79 -4.11 17.05
N SER A 246 -0.68 -5.39 16.69
CA SER A 246 -0.59 -6.49 17.65
C SER A 246 0.63 -6.43 18.58
N PHE A 247 1.65 -5.61 18.24
CA PHE A 247 2.86 -5.40 19.04
C PHE A 247 2.83 -4.15 19.90
N SER A 248 1.82 -3.30 19.73
CA SER A 248 1.71 -2.13 20.57
C SER A 248 1.61 -2.53 22.03
N LEU A 249 2.46 -1.91 22.86
CA LEU A 249 2.64 -2.27 24.27
C LEU A 249 1.38 -1.99 25.13
N ALA A 250 0.37 -1.33 24.58
CA ALA A 250 -0.80 -0.87 25.31
C ALA A 250 -2.08 -1.67 24.96
N GLY A 251 -2.55 -2.50 25.90
CA GLY A 251 -3.93 -3.03 25.92
C GLY A 251 -4.16 -4.38 25.25
N SER A 252 -5.43 -4.81 25.17
CA SER A 252 -5.88 -6.05 24.56
C SER A 252 -5.59 -6.04 23.05
N LYS A 253 -4.53 -6.72 22.63
CA LYS A 253 -3.88 -6.53 21.32
C LYS A 253 -4.64 -7.16 20.15
N PHE A 254 -5.43 -8.21 20.41
CA PHE A 254 -6.04 -9.02 19.36
C PHE A 254 -7.24 -8.32 18.67
N ARG A 255 -8.15 -7.74 19.45
CA ARG A 255 -9.38 -7.13 18.91
C ARG A 255 -9.05 -6.01 17.91
N PRO A 256 -8.25 -4.98 18.24
CA PRO A 256 -7.91 -3.92 17.28
C PRO A 256 -7.21 -4.43 16.03
N MET A 257 -6.29 -5.40 16.15
CA MET A 257 -5.64 -6.04 15.00
C MET A 257 -6.68 -6.66 14.06
N PHE A 258 -7.61 -7.45 14.61
CA PHE A 258 -8.65 -8.12 13.83
C PHE A 258 -9.55 -7.11 13.11
N TYR A 259 -9.96 -6.05 13.79
CA TYR A 259 -10.73 -4.96 13.17
C TYR A 259 -9.98 -4.33 12.01
N ILE A 260 -8.73 -3.90 12.21
CA ILE A 260 -7.93 -3.25 11.18
C ILE A 260 -7.81 -4.16 9.95
N PHE A 261 -7.52 -5.45 10.18
CA PHE A 261 -7.39 -6.43 9.11
C PHE A 261 -8.67 -6.58 8.29
N PHE A 262 -9.81 -6.89 8.93
CA PHE A 262 -11.06 -7.11 8.21
C PHE A 262 -11.62 -5.84 7.59
N GLN A 263 -11.51 -4.69 8.26
CA GLN A 263 -11.89 -3.39 7.70
C GLN A 263 -11.14 -3.11 6.39
N GLY A 264 -9.82 -3.31 6.38
CA GLY A 264 -9.04 -3.12 5.17
C GLY A 264 -9.24 -4.22 4.12
N LEU A 265 -9.53 -5.46 4.53
CA LEU A 265 -9.91 -6.53 3.59
C LEU A 265 -11.20 -6.17 2.86
N PHE A 266 -12.25 -5.78 3.58
CA PHE A 266 -13.53 -5.36 2.99
C PHE A 266 -13.40 -4.12 2.10
N PHE A 267 -12.49 -3.20 2.44
CA PHE A 267 -12.17 -2.07 1.57
C PHE A 267 -11.51 -2.48 0.26
N THR A 268 -10.60 -3.47 0.30
CA THR A 268 -9.78 -3.85 -0.85
C THR A 268 -10.49 -4.75 -1.85
N ILE A 269 -11.48 -5.54 -1.43
CA ILE A 269 -12.21 -6.46 -2.31
C ILE A 269 -12.85 -5.74 -3.52
N PRO A 270 -13.66 -4.67 -3.36
CA PRO A 270 -14.24 -3.98 -4.51
C PRO A 270 -13.20 -3.36 -5.45
N ILE A 271 -12.10 -2.83 -4.90
CA ILE A 271 -11.00 -2.24 -5.68
C ILE A 271 -10.27 -3.31 -6.50
N TYR A 272 -10.10 -4.51 -5.94
CA TYR A 272 -9.49 -5.63 -6.66
C TYR A 272 -10.36 -6.12 -7.82
N LEU A 273 -11.68 -6.19 -7.62
CA LEU A 273 -12.62 -6.68 -8.63
C LEU A 273 -12.92 -5.66 -9.72
N LEU A 274 -13.09 -4.38 -9.37
CA LEU A 274 -13.55 -3.32 -10.27
C LEU A 274 -12.43 -2.37 -10.71
N GLY A 275 -11.20 -2.54 -10.20
CA GLY A 275 -10.08 -1.63 -10.40
C GLY A 275 -10.17 -0.38 -9.52
N GLN A 276 -9.18 0.51 -9.60
CA GLN A 276 -9.13 1.76 -8.82
C GLN A 276 -9.97 2.86 -9.49
N ASN A 277 -11.28 2.87 -9.26
CA ASN A 277 -12.19 3.94 -9.69
C ASN A 277 -13.06 4.46 -8.53
N PHE A 278 -13.70 5.62 -8.69
CA PHE A 278 -14.51 6.23 -7.61
C PHE A 278 -15.56 5.27 -7.04
N LEU A 279 -16.30 4.56 -7.90
CA LEU A 279 -17.35 3.64 -7.49
C LEU A 279 -16.82 2.49 -6.62
N SER A 280 -15.73 1.86 -7.04
CA SER A 280 -15.07 0.78 -6.31
C SER A 280 -14.55 1.25 -4.94
N VAL A 281 -13.98 2.46 -4.88
CA VAL A 281 -13.47 3.05 -3.64
C VAL A 281 -14.64 3.35 -2.70
N LEU A 282 -15.74 3.90 -3.22
CA LEU A 282 -16.95 4.15 -2.45
C LEU A 282 -17.55 2.87 -1.89
N LEU A 283 -17.70 1.82 -2.70
CA LEU A 283 -18.16 0.52 -2.24
C LEU A 283 -17.24 -0.08 -1.17
N GLY A 284 -15.92 0.02 -1.37
CA GLY A 284 -14.92 -0.41 -0.39
C GLY A 284 -15.05 0.35 0.93
N SER A 285 -15.24 1.67 0.89
CA SER A 285 -15.47 2.51 2.07
C SER A 285 -16.76 2.16 2.80
N ILE A 286 -17.86 1.91 2.07
CA ILE A 286 -19.14 1.50 2.65
C ILE A 286 -18.98 0.14 3.35
N PHE A 287 -18.37 -0.85 2.68
CA PHE A 287 -18.13 -2.17 3.27
C PHE A 287 -17.21 -2.10 4.50
N LEU A 288 -16.15 -1.30 4.45
CA LEU A 288 -15.29 -1.04 5.61
C LEU A 288 -16.12 -0.49 6.77
N CYS A 289 -16.88 0.59 6.57
CA CYS A 289 -17.65 1.23 7.63
C CYS A 289 -18.76 0.32 8.19
N ILE A 290 -19.48 -0.40 7.34
CA ILE A 290 -20.53 -1.35 7.75
C ILE A 290 -19.93 -2.54 8.50
N SER A 291 -18.80 -3.09 8.03
CA SER A 291 -18.14 -4.23 8.66
C SER A 291 -17.78 -3.95 10.12
N THR A 292 -17.48 -2.69 10.49
CA THR A 292 -17.18 -2.32 11.88
C THR A 292 -18.30 -2.67 12.86
N PHE A 293 -19.55 -2.57 12.42
CA PHE A 293 -20.72 -2.93 13.22
C PHE A 293 -20.81 -4.46 13.38
N PHE A 294 -20.80 -5.18 12.27
CA PHE A 294 -20.90 -6.64 12.27
C PHE A 294 -19.73 -7.32 12.99
N LEU A 295 -18.50 -6.84 12.78
CA LEU A 295 -17.33 -7.34 13.49
C LEU A 295 -17.46 -7.15 15.01
N GLY A 296 -18.09 -6.05 15.46
CA GLY A 296 -18.38 -5.84 16.88
C GLY A 296 -19.39 -6.83 17.43
N VAL A 297 -20.49 -7.03 16.72
CA VAL A 297 -21.49 -8.01 17.11
C VAL A 297 -20.88 -9.41 17.14
N ILE A 298 -20.17 -9.82 16.09
CA ILE A 298 -19.56 -11.15 15.96
C ILE A 298 -18.51 -11.38 17.05
N LEU A 299 -17.52 -10.49 17.20
CA LEU A 299 -16.44 -10.68 18.18
C LEU A 299 -16.95 -10.70 19.61
N ASN A 300 -17.90 -9.81 19.95
CA ASN A 300 -18.50 -9.82 21.28
C ASN A 300 -19.37 -11.06 21.50
N SER A 301 -20.08 -11.55 20.48
CA SER A 301 -20.86 -12.79 20.57
C SER A 301 -19.98 -14.04 20.72
N VAL A 302 -18.80 -14.05 20.11
CA VAL A 302 -17.81 -15.14 20.30
C VAL A 302 -17.29 -15.14 21.74
N ILE A 303 -16.99 -13.96 22.30
CA ILE A 303 -16.42 -13.84 23.65
C ILE A 303 -17.48 -14.10 24.73
N PHE A 304 -18.67 -13.53 24.57
CA PHE A 304 -19.70 -13.47 25.60
C PHE A 304 -20.95 -14.32 25.31
N GLY A 305 -21.03 -14.97 24.16
CA GLY A 305 -22.20 -15.75 23.73
C GLY A 305 -23.36 -14.91 23.22
N MET A 306 -24.50 -15.56 22.96
CA MET A 306 -25.74 -14.92 22.53
C MET A 306 -26.32 -13.94 23.56
N SER A 307 -25.96 -14.13 24.84
CA SER A 307 -26.29 -13.22 25.95
C SER A 307 -25.92 -11.77 25.66
N TYR A 308 -24.79 -11.54 24.97
CA TYR A 308 -24.41 -10.19 24.54
C TYR A 308 -25.43 -9.60 23.55
N VAL A 309 -25.91 -10.37 22.58
CA VAL A 309 -26.89 -9.89 21.60
C VAL A 309 -28.19 -9.53 22.29
N TYR A 310 -28.68 -10.39 23.20
CA TYR A 310 -29.88 -10.12 23.99
C TYR A 310 -29.75 -8.88 24.87
N ALA A 311 -28.60 -8.70 25.54
CA ALA A 311 -28.33 -7.49 26.32
C ALA A 311 -28.44 -6.21 25.48
N ASN A 312 -27.89 -6.19 24.26
CA ASN A 312 -27.98 -5.02 23.38
C ASN A 312 -29.42 -4.80 22.88
N ILE A 313 -30.13 -5.88 22.53
CA ILE A 313 -31.55 -5.80 22.13
C ILE A 313 -32.38 -5.18 23.26
N ASN A 314 -32.21 -5.67 24.49
CA ASN A 314 -32.93 -5.18 25.66
C ASN A 314 -32.59 -3.71 25.95
N ALA A 315 -31.30 -3.36 25.91
CA ALA A 315 -30.86 -1.98 26.11
C ALA A 315 -31.44 -1.02 25.05
N VAL A 316 -31.49 -1.43 23.78
CA VAL A 316 -32.12 -0.64 22.72
C VAL A 316 -33.62 -0.48 22.97
N ASN A 317 -34.32 -1.54 23.36
CA ASN A 317 -35.74 -1.47 23.68
C ASN A 317 -36.03 -0.56 24.88
N GLU A 318 -35.19 -0.59 25.92
CA GLU A 318 -35.30 0.33 27.06
C GLU A 318 -35.11 1.79 26.62
N ILE A 319 -34.13 2.07 25.75
CA ILE A 319 -33.93 3.41 25.19
C ILE A 319 -35.15 3.83 24.35
N LEU A 320 -35.68 2.96 23.49
CA LEU A 320 -36.85 3.27 22.66
C LEU A 320 -38.08 3.56 23.51
N ASN A 321 -38.31 2.78 24.56
CA ASN A 321 -39.41 3.00 25.51
C ASN A 321 -39.23 4.32 26.26
N TYR A 322 -38.00 4.66 26.66
CA TYR A 322 -37.69 5.92 27.34
C TYR A 322 -37.97 7.15 26.47
N PHE A 323 -37.70 7.08 25.17
CA PHE A 323 -38.00 8.15 24.21
C PHE A 323 -39.42 8.06 23.59
N HIS A 324 -40.26 7.12 24.04
CA HIS A 324 -41.59 6.84 23.49
C HIS A 324 -41.61 6.51 21.98
N PHE A 325 -40.52 5.96 21.43
CA PHE A 325 -40.43 5.51 20.04
C PHE A 325 -40.92 4.06 19.87
N ASN A 326 -42.08 3.73 20.44
CA ASN A 326 -42.59 2.36 20.50
C ASN A 326 -42.93 1.77 19.10
N SER A 327 -43.01 2.60 18.07
CA SER A 327 -43.25 2.17 16.69
C SER A 327 -41.98 1.71 15.94
N LEU A 328 -40.78 2.02 16.46
CA LEU A 328 -39.54 1.64 15.80
C LEU A 328 -39.13 0.23 16.19
N SER A 329 -39.09 -0.67 15.20
CA SER A 329 -38.51 -2.00 15.39
C SER A 329 -36.99 -1.91 15.57
N ILE A 330 -36.38 -2.89 16.23
CA ILE A 330 -34.91 -3.01 16.34
C ILE A 330 -34.26 -3.04 14.95
N ILE A 331 -34.93 -3.66 13.98
CA ILE A 331 -34.48 -3.69 12.58
C ILE A 331 -34.36 -2.26 12.04
N ASN A 332 -35.34 -1.39 12.31
CA ASN A 332 -35.29 0.01 11.89
C ASN A 332 -34.10 0.75 12.53
N VAL A 333 -33.80 0.48 13.80
CA VAL A 333 -32.63 1.07 14.48
C VAL A 333 -31.32 0.59 13.83
N VAL A 334 -31.20 -0.70 13.53
CA VAL A 334 -30.01 -1.25 12.85
C VAL A 334 -29.87 -0.63 11.45
N VAL A 335 -30.96 -0.56 10.67
CA VAL A 335 -30.97 0.08 9.35
C VAL A 335 -30.54 1.55 9.45
N LEU A 336 -31.04 2.29 10.43
CA LEU A 336 -30.66 3.69 10.66
C LEU A 336 -29.16 3.83 10.96
N ILE A 337 -28.59 2.95 11.80
CA ILE A 337 -27.15 2.93 12.09
C ILE A 337 -26.33 2.63 10.83
N LEU A 338 -26.78 1.68 10.01
CA LEU A 338 -26.11 1.32 8.76
C LEU A 338 -26.18 2.46 7.74
N LEU A 339 -27.32 3.14 7.62
CA LEU A 339 -27.47 4.33 6.78
C LEU A 339 -26.56 5.47 7.24
N PHE A 340 -26.51 5.74 8.54
CA PHE A 340 -25.60 6.74 9.11
C PHE A 340 -24.13 6.43 8.81
N LYS A 341 -23.71 5.16 8.94
CA LYS A 341 -22.35 4.72 8.59
C LYS A 341 -22.06 4.84 7.10
N THR A 342 -23.04 4.56 6.25
CA THR A 342 -22.94 4.72 4.80
C THR A 342 -22.76 6.18 4.43
N LEU A 343 -23.49 7.10 5.08
CA LEU A 343 -23.34 8.54 4.89
C LEU A 343 -21.92 9.01 5.28
N ILE A 344 -21.40 8.57 6.42
CA ILE A 344 -20.02 8.89 6.84
C ILE A 344 -19.02 8.37 5.80
N ALA A 345 -19.18 7.12 5.34
CA ALA A 345 -18.31 6.53 4.33
C ALA A 345 -18.32 7.35 3.04
N PHE A 346 -19.50 7.79 2.60
CA PHE A 346 -19.67 8.62 1.40
C PHE A 346 -18.94 9.96 1.54
N VAL A 347 -19.13 10.67 2.66
CA VAL A 347 -18.49 11.97 2.92
C VAL A 347 -16.96 11.84 2.96
N ILE A 348 -16.44 10.84 3.67
CA ILE A 348 -14.99 10.57 3.71
C ILE A 348 -14.47 10.24 2.31
N THR A 349 -15.21 9.44 1.54
CA THR A 349 -14.80 9.06 0.19
C THR A 349 -14.76 10.26 -0.74
N LEU A 350 -15.81 11.06 -0.76
CA LEU A 350 -15.89 12.26 -1.59
C LEU A 350 -14.73 13.21 -1.28
N THR A 351 -14.49 13.44 0.01
CA THR A 351 -13.43 14.32 0.50
C THR A 351 -12.05 13.79 0.11
N ALA A 352 -11.73 12.54 0.47
CA ALA A 352 -10.42 11.95 0.20
C ALA A 352 -10.16 11.69 -1.29
N TYR A 353 -11.21 11.41 -2.07
CA TYR A 353 -11.09 11.09 -3.49
C TYR A 353 -10.98 12.31 -4.40
N TYR A 354 -11.59 13.45 -4.08
CA TYR A 354 -11.50 14.63 -4.94
C TYR A 354 -10.48 15.66 -4.45
N MET A 355 -10.20 15.73 -3.16
CA MET A 355 -9.18 16.66 -2.66
C MET A 355 -7.76 16.08 -2.85
N ASN A 356 -6.82 16.95 -3.17
CA ASN A 356 -5.41 16.59 -3.29
C ASN A 356 -4.71 16.66 -1.92
N PHE A 357 -4.53 15.49 -1.30
CA PHE A 357 -3.81 15.34 -0.03
C PHE A 357 -2.36 14.86 -0.22
N ASP A 358 -1.77 14.99 -1.42
CA ASP A 358 -0.39 14.58 -1.68
C ASP A 358 0.60 15.28 -0.73
N PHE A 359 0.35 16.55 -0.38
CA PHE A 359 1.15 17.27 0.60
C PHE A 359 1.18 16.56 1.97
N LEU A 360 0.05 16.04 2.43
CA LEU A 360 -0.05 15.34 3.71
C LEU A 360 0.72 14.01 3.66
N ILE A 361 0.60 13.26 2.55
CA ILE A 361 1.36 12.03 2.35
C ILE A 361 2.87 12.32 2.32
N LEU A 362 3.29 13.34 1.58
CA LEU A 362 4.70 13.72 1.49
C LEU A 362 5.24 14.19 2.85
N LYS A 363 4.49 15.01 3.58
CA LYS A 363 4.88 15.47 4.92
C LYS A 363 5.04 14.30 5.89
N LEU A 364 4.08 13.39 5.92
CA LEU A 364 4.13 12.20 6.78
C LEU A 364 5.26 11.25 6.36
N SER A 365 5.44 11.02 5.06
CA SER A 365 6.51 10.18 4.52
C SER A 365 7.89 10.76 4.83
N ASN A 366 8.07 12.07 4.69
CA ASN A 366 9.34 12.73 4.99
C ASN A 366 9.66 12.66 6.48
N GLN A 367 8.68 12.92 7.35
CA GLN A 367 8.83 12.78 8.80
C GLN A 367 9.19 11.34 9.19
N VAL A 368 8.61 10.35 8.52
CA VAL A 368 8.93 8.95 8.77
C VAL A 368 10.33 8.61 8.27
N ASN A 369 10.74 9.10 7.11
CA ASN A 369 12.05 8.78 6.52
C ASN A 369 13.22 9.43 7.26
N THR A 370 13.05 10.60 7.88
CA THR A 370 14.10 11.24 8.70
C THR A 370 14.39 10.50 10.00
N ILE A 371 13.46 9.67 10.47
CA ILE A 371 13.58 8.93 11.74
C ILE A 371 14.41 7.64 11.57
N ILE A 372 14.78 7.24 10.35
CA ILE A 372 15.37 5.92 10.07
C ILE A 372 16.90 6.00 10.10
N PRO A 373 17.59 5.52 11.16
CA PRO A 373 19.03 5.28 11.10
C PRO A 373 19.36 4.19 10.08
N PRO A 374 20.60 4.12 9.57
CA PRO A 374 21.01 3.05 8.66
C PRO A 374 20.71 1.68 9.28
N SER A 375 20.08 0.84 8.46
CA SER A 375 19.64 -0.54 8.77
C SER A 375 20.75 -1.34 9.48
N HIS A 376 20.68 -1.39 10.81
CA HIS A 376 21.28 -2.48 11.56
C HIS A 376 20.30 -3.64 11.54
N ALA A 377 20.81 -4.86 11.29
CA ALA A 377 20.00 -6.07 11.35
C ALA A 377 19.31 -6.12 12.73
N LEU A 378 17.99 -6.02 12.74
CA LEU A 378 17.22 -6.02 13.97
C LEU A 378 17.33 -7.41 14.60
N THR A 379 18.11 -7.51 15.68
CA THR A 379 18.21 -8.72 16.47
C THR A 379 17.06 -8.74 17.48
N TYR A 380 16.06 -9.56 17.20
CA TYR A 380 14.98 -9.82 18.14
C TYR A 380 15.31 -11.05 18.99
N PRO A 381 15.24 -10.97 20.33
CA PRO A 381 15.42 -12.14 21.16
C PRO A 381 14.30 -13.15 20.85
N LYS A 382 14.68 -14.40 20.59
CA LYS A 382 13.72 -15.50 20.42
C LYS A 382 12.90 -15.62 21.70
N SER A 383 11.57 -15.58 21.57
CA SER A 383 10.68 -15.82 22.72
C SER A 383 10.62 -17.33 23.01
N ASP A 384 10.90 -17.71 24.24
CA ASP A 384 10.68 -19.07 24.72
C ASP A 384 9.18 -19.26 25.04
N TRP A 385 8.67 -20.48 24.86
CA TRP A 385 7.27 -20.81 25.19
C TRP A 385 6.99 -20.57 26.68
N LYS A 386 7.95 -20.90 27.56
CA LYS A 386 7.80 -20.71 29.01
C LYS A 386 7.67 -19.24 29.37
N THR A 387 8.45 -18.36 28.74
CA THR A 387 8.39 -16.91 28.99
C THR A 387 7.12 -16.30 28.42
N SER A 388 6.64 -16.77 27.26
CA SER A 388 5.37 -16.35 26.67
C SER A 388 4.17 -16.74 27.55
N PHE A 389 4.17 -17.97 28.07
CA PHE A 389 3.12 -18.49 28.95
C PHE A 389 3.07 -17.72 30.28
N LYS A 390 4.22 -17.54 30.95
CA LYS A 390 4.32 -16.75 32.19
C LYS A 390 3.89 -15.30 31.96
N GLY A 391 4.31 -14.71 30.85
CA GLY A 391 3.93 -13.35 30.47
C GLY A 391 2.43 -13.20 30.22
N SER A 392 1.80 -14.16 29.55
CA SER A 392 0.36 -14.15 29.28
C SER A 392 -0.48 -14.24 30.56
N LEU A 393 0.00 -14.97 31.58
CA LEU A 393 -0.64 -15.02 32.88
C LEU A 393 -0.55 -13.66 33.60
N GLY A 394 0.60 -12.99 33.51
CA GLY A 394 0.76 -11.62 34.02
C GLY A 394 -0.16 -10.62 33.33
N ASP A 395 -0.41 -10.78 32.03
CA ASP A 395 -1.33 -9.92 31.28
C ASP A 395 -2.80 -10.13 31.69
N LEU A 396 -3.22 -11.38 31.98
CA LEU A 396 -4.54 -11.67 32.56
C LEU A 396 -4.71 -11.06 33.96
N LEU A 397 -3.65 -11.08 34.75
CA LEU A 397 -3.65 -10.53 36.11
C LEU A 397 -3.49 -9.00 36.14
N ASN A 398 -3.33 -8.37 34.98
CA ASN A 398 -3.24 -6.91 34.90
C ASN A 398 -4.55 -6.29 35.36
N LEU A 399 -4.48 -5.36 36.32
CA LEU A 399 -5.64 -4.68 36.88
C LEU A 399 -6.55 -4.05 35.81
N LYS A 400 -5.98 -3.55 34.71
CA LYS A 400 -6.75 -2.98 33.59
C LYS A 400 -7.61 -4.03 32.86
N PHE A 401 -7.09 -5.25 32.70
CA PHE A 401 -7.84 -6.34 32.10
C PHE A 401 -8.94 -6.81 33.03
N ILE A 402 -8.62 -7.06 34.30
CA ILE A 402 -9.58 -7.52 35.32
C ILE A 402 -10.73 -6.53 35.48
N THR A 403 -10.43 -5.24 35.63
CA THR A 403 -11.46 -4.20 35.76
C THR A 403 -12.37 -4.12 34.53
N SER A 404 -11.80 -4.20 33.32
CA SER A 404 -12.59 -4.26 32.09
C SER A 404 -13.45 -5.53 32.02
N LEU A 405 -12.90 -6.68 32.39
CA LEU A 405 -13.62 -7.96 32.37
C LEU A 405 -14.79 -7.95 33.35
N ILE A 406 -14.57 -7.52 34.59
CA ILE A 406 -15.61 -7.42 35.62
C ILE A 406 -16.71 -6.47 35.17
N PHE A 407 -16.35 -5.28 34.69
CA PHE A 407 -17.33 -4.29 34.24
C PHE A 407 -18.20 -4.82 33.10
N PHE A 408 -17.61 -5.43 32.06
CA PHE A 408 -18.36 -6.04 30.97
C PHE A 408 -19.22 -7.21 31.42
N SER A 409 -18.69 -8.05 32.31
CA SER A 409 -19.42 -9.20 32.85
C SER A 409 -20.65 -8.72 33.61
N LEU A 410 -20.52 -7.70 34.47
CA LEU A 410 -21.65 -7.11 35.19
C LEU A 410 -22.72 -6.54 34.25
N ILE A 411 -22.32 -5.81 33.21
CA ILE A 411 -23.27 -5.32 32.19
C ILE A 411 -24.04 -6.48 31.57
N ILE A 412 -23.33 -7.54 31.15
CA ILE A 412 -23.97 -8.70 30.54
C ILE A 412 -24.90 -9.40 31.54
N TYR A 413 -24.48 -9.55 32.79
CA TYR A 413 -25.31 -10.13 33.85
C TYR A 413 -26.63 -9.38 34.02
N PHE A 414 -26.58 -8.06 34.17
CA PHE A 414 -27.77 -7.23 34.38
C PHE A 414 -28.66 -7.15 33.14
N PHE A 415 -28.11 -6.89 31.96
CA PHE A 415 -28.91 -6.65 30.76
C PHE A 415 -29.37 -7.93 30.05
N ALA A 416 -28.60 -9.02 30.14
CA ALA A 416 -28.99 -10.31 29.58
C ALA A 416 -29.78 -11.18 30.58
N ARG A 417 -29.92 -10.75 31.84
CA ARG A 417 -30.61 -11.47 32.92
C ARG A 417 -30.14 -12.93 33.03
N LEU A 418 -28.82 -13.11 33.10
CA LEU A 418 -28.23 -14.46 33.14
C LEU A 418 -28.38 -15.10 34.51
N ASP A 419 -28.64 -16.41 34.50
CA ASP A 419 -28.49 -17.24 35.69
C ASP A 419 -27.03 -17.27 36.16
N THR A 420 -26.82 -17.50 37.46
CA THR A 420 -25.49 -17.49 38.07
C THR A 420 -24.52 -18.47 37.40
N ASN A 421 -25.01 -19.64 36.97
CA ASN A 421 -24.21 -20.65 36.29
C ASN A 421 -23.74 -20.18 34.90
N ASP A 422 -24.66 -19.61 34.11
CA ASP A 422 -24.34 -19.08 32.78
C ASP A 422 -23.39 -17.90 32.86
N PHE A 423 -23.56 -17.05 33.87
CA PHE A 423 -22.67 -15.95 34.15
C PHE A 423 -21.22 -16.42 34.42
N ILE A 424 -21.06 -17.45 35.27
CA ILE A 424 -19.75 -18.06 35.55
C ILE A 424 -19.12 -18.63 34.27
N LEU A 425 -19.90 -19.34 33.45
CA LEU A 425 -19.41 -19.91 32.19
C LEU A 425 -18.96 -18.82 31.20
N VAL A 426 -19.67 -17.69 31.12
CA VAL A 426 -19.29 -16.54 30.29
C VAL A 426 -17.95 -15.95 30.76
N ILE A 427 -17.74 -15.80 32.06
CA ILE A 427 -16.47 -15.30 32.62
C ILE A 427 -15.32 -16.27 32.30
N ILE A 428 -15.49 -17.56 32.57
CA ILE A 428 -14.46 -18.58 32.31
C ILE A 428 -14.08 -18.58 30.83
N ARG A 429 -15.08 -18.55 29.93
CA ARG A 429 -14.86 -18.48 28.48
C ARG A 429 -14.07 -17.23 28.10
N ALA A 430 -14.44 -16.06 28.62
CA ALA A 430 -13.74 -14.81 28.33
C ALA A 430 -12.28 -14.83 28.80
N ILE A 431 -11.99 -15.45 29.95
CA ILE A 431 -10.62 -15.63 30.47
C ILE A 431 -9.81 -16.56 29.55
N ILE A 432 -10.34 -17.73 29.20
CA ILE A 432 -9.64 -18.72 28.36
C ILE A 432 -9.31 -18.13 26.99
N ILE A 433 -10.29 -17.49 26.33
CA ILE A 433 -10.10 -16.89 25.00
C ILE A 433 -9.07 -15.76 25.06
N SER A 434 -9.14 -14.91 26.08
CA SER A 434 -8.19 -13.79 26.25
C SER A 434 -6.78 -14.30 26.51
N TRP A 435 -6.64 -15.34 27.33
CA TRP A 435 -5.37 -15.97 27.63
C TRP A 435 -4.69 -16.55 26.39
N PHE A 436 -5.44 -17.33 25.62
CA PHE A 436 -4.94 -17.88 24.35
C PHE A 436 -4.56 -16.76 23.37
N GLY A 437 -5.35 -15.69 23.33
CA GLY A 437 -5.03 -14.48 22.57
C GLY A 437 -3.70 -13.84 23.00
N PHE A 438 -3.41 -13.76 24.29
CA PHE A 438 -2.14 -13.23 24.80
C PHE A 438 -0.94 -14.14 24.49
N ILE A 439 -1.12 -15.46 24.57
CA ILE A 439 -0.09 -16.43 24.18
C ILE A 439 0.25 -16.26 22.69
N LEU A 440 -0.78 -16.25 21.82
CA LEU A 440 -0.59 -16.07 20.39
C LEU A 440 0.12 -14.74 20.08
N ALA A 441 -0.33 -13.63 20.70
CA ALA A 441 0.27 -12.32 20.47
C ALA A 441 1.76 -12.24 20.88
N ARG A 442 2.18 -12.97 21.92
CA ARG A 442 3.60 -13.01 22.37
C ARG A 442 4.48 -13.92 21.51
N LYS A 443 3.89 -14.90 20.83
CA LYS A 443 4.60 -15.88 20.01
C LYS A 443 4.91 -15.38 18.59
N ILE A 444 4.16 -14.40 18.09
CA ILE A 444 4.41 -13.83 16.77
C ILE A 444 5.75 -13.09 16.83
N ASP A 445 6.78 -13.65 16.20
CA ASP A 445 8.06 -12.98 15.97
C ASP A 445 8.14 -12.57 14.50
N PHE A 446 8.14 -11.26 14.27
CA PHE A 446 8.17 -10.74 12.92
C PHE A 446 9.50 -10.96 12.20
N ALA A 447 10.62 -11.09 12.91
CA ALA A 447 11.87 -11.46 12.25
C ALA A 447 11.77 -12.87 11.66
N THR A 448 11.15 -13.78 12.43
CA THR A 448 10.82 -15.12 11.93
C THR A 448 9.84 -15.09 10.77
N ILE A 449 8.81 -14.21 10.80
CA ILE A 449 7.87 -14.05 9.67
C ILE A 449 8.56 -13.49 8.43
N VAL A 450 9.38 -12.45 8.55
CA VAL A 450 10.16 -11.89 7.43
C VAL A 450 11.08 -12.97 6.86
N GLY A 451 11.79 -13.70 7.73
CA GLY A 451 12.63 -14.84 7.32
C GLY A 451 11.84 -15.95 6.63
N PHE A 452 10.64 -16.27 7.12
CA PHE A 452 9.72 -17.24 6.50
C PHE A 452 9.24 -16.77 5.12
N LEU A 453 8.84 -15.50 4.99
CA LEU A 453 8.41 -14.90 3.73
C LEU A 453 9.56 -14.89 2.71
N ASN A 454 10.77 -14.53 3.14
CA ASN A 454 11.98 -14.59 2.30
C ASN A 454 12.27 -16.01 1.81
N ARG A 455 12.20 -17.02 2.69
CA ARG A 455 12.39 -18.43 2.33
C ARG A 455 11.34 -18.95 1.36
N ARG A 456 10.12 -18.41 1.40
CA ARG A 456 9.01 -18.75 0.50
C ARG A 456 8.97 -17.89 -0.77
N ASN A 457 10.00 -17.08 -1.02
CA ASN A 457 10.10 -16.19 -2.17
C ASN A 457 8.99 -15.11 -2.23
N TYR A 458 8.39 -14.76 -1.09
CA TYR A 458 7.48 -13.62 -0.95
C TYR A 458 8.25 -12.33 -0.63
N LEU A 459 9.30 -12.05 -1.40
CA LEU A 459 10.25 -10.95 -1.17
C LEU A 459 9.57 -9.59 -1.05
N TYR A 460 8.51 -9.37 -1.85
CA TYR A 460 7.71 -8.14 -1.83
C TYR A 460 7.11 -7.85 -0.44
N LEU A 461 6.44 -8.82 0.17
CA LEU A 461 5.80 -8.64 1.47
C LEU A 461 6.85 -8.58 2.59
N ALA A 462 7.91 -9.38 2.46
CA ALA A 462 9.01 -9.40 3.41
C ALA A 462 9.70 -8.02 3.51
N HIS A 463 10.07 -7.42 2.38
CA HIS A 463 10.69 -6.09 2.34
C HIS A 463 9.77 -4.99 2.85
N ALA A 464 8.48 -5.04 2.50
CA ALA A 464 7.50 -4.09 3.01
C ALA A 464 7.36 -4.17 4.54
N LEU A 465 7.31 -5.38 5.08
CA LEU A 465 7.20 -5.64 6.51
C LEU A 465 8.48 -5.23 7.26
N GLU A 466 9.65 -5.57 6.73
CA GLU A 466 10.96 -5.19 7.28
C GLU A 466 11.11 -3.66 7.34
N LYS A 467 10.79 -2.97 6.24
CA LYS A 467 10.76 -1.51 6.19
C LYS A 467 9.82 -0.95 7.25
N ALA A 468 8.63 -1.53 7.38
CA ALA A 468 7.65 -1.03 8.34
C ALA A 468 8.09 -1.21 9.80
N LEU A 469 8.68 -2.36 10.12
CA LEU A 469 9.25 -2.65 11.43
C LEU A 469 10.38 -1.68 11.79
N SER A 470 11.28 -1.41 10.83
CA SER A 470 12.39 -0.48 11.05
C SER A 470 11.90 0.91 11.46
N ILE A 471 10.86 1.43 10.79
CA ILE A 471 10.28 2.74 11.09
C ILE A 471 9.63 2.75 12.47
N VAL A 472 8.78 1.76 12.75
CA VAL A 472 8.03 1.69 14.00
C VAL A 472 8.97 1.50 15.19
N HIS A 473 10.04 0.71 15.03
CA HIS A 473 11.06 0.52 16.05
C HIS A 473 11.80 1.83 16.36
N SER A 474 12.26 2.55 15.33
CA SER A 474 12.92 3.84 15.50
C SER A 474 12.02 4.89 16.16
N PHE A 475 10.74 4.92 15.78
CA PHE A 475 9.75 5.79 16.42
C PHE A 475 9.59 5.50 17.91
N LYS A 476 9.59 4.22 18.30
CA LYS A 476 9.49 3.79 19.71
C LYS A 476 10.72 4.22 20.51
N ASN A 477 11.92 4.05 19.98
CA ASN A 477 13.17 4.40 20.66
C ASN A 477 13.37 5.91 20.80
N ASN A 478 12.80 6.72 19.90
CA ASN A 478 12.83 8.18 20.03
C ASN A 478 11.85 8.71 21.08
N LYS A 479 10.69 8.06 21.28
CA LYS A 479 9.73 8.48 22.30
C LYS A 479 10.28 8.37 23.73
N THR A 480 11.16 7.41 24.01
CA THR A 480 11.84 7.30 25.32
C THR A 480 12.84 8.41 25.60
N LYS A 481 13.09 9.33 24.65
CA LYS A 481 13.96 10.50 24.83
C LYS A 481 13.19 11.82 24.96
N ILE A 482 11.89 11.84 24.63
CA ILE A 482 11.08 13.07 24.54
C ILE A 482 10.09 13.19 25.71
N PHE A 483 9.90 12.10 26.46
CA PHE A 483 9.28 12.07 27.78
C PHE A 483 10.33 11.59 28.78
#